data_AF-A0A958NUM3-F1
#
_entry.id   AF-A0A958NUM3-F1
#
_cell.length_a   1.000
_cell.length_b   1.000
_cell.length_c   1.000
_cell.angle_alpha   90.00
_cell.angle_beta   90.00
_cell.angle_gamma   90.00
#
_symmetry.space_group_name_H-M   'P 1'
#
loop_
_entity.id
_entity.type
_entity.pdbx_description
1 polymer ?
#
loop_
_entity_poly.entity_id
_entity_poly.type
_entity_poly.pdbx_seq_one_letter_code
_entity_poly.pdbx_strand_id
1 'polypeptide(L)'
;MKLFVWMALVVAWSVVRAEDPGSQLLKNLNPQALKGKKPSYIRLSSDTKYLLGRSCLKYHSLPQWREIIEGALTTGTTCLKQRGSKQSLEIAAGVEGTAQLIQGKALKFLCEEEGYSWKAANPRDENLQADAVATDPDNPHFPTIHMNPRKLPRLSVEELQRILFHESIHLLGYGHFTHIEYSYSCEHCCFHSKEDSEEAQRLGCNICKGKYTGIKDPRYIDDIMQFFRKALPAHSDIRLAEAQSFMKGHRQERWAKFNVLLLSPLPDQAPFTIPYAELLEKKYVPLSEAESRVIKNIKTPENKVFAFLGGENIQHLANAFFFFYESDYKLSEKELMQAQVTDVKQVPATIRARYVNHTVPFLETIKEEVAGGLLAYYSDLEFQAVVQNDAQAQKSIYPHRQRIIRAFFPEWNPNYFPPFKRAEDGTIIVMVDDKEAIRVPASP
;
A
#
# COMPACT_ATOMS: atom_id res chain seq x y z
N MET A 1 3.56 -33.36 54.06
CA MET A 1 2.86 -34.52 53.44
C MET A 1 1.38 -34.15 53.34
N LYS A 2 0.71 -33.89 52.21
CA LYS A 2 0.84 -34.31 50.82
C LYS A 2 0.38 -33.16 49.89
N LEU A 3 1.20 -32.12 49.72
CA LEU A 3 0.92 -31.06 48.73
C LEU A 3 2.19 -30.43 48.12
N PHE A 4 3.33 -31.12 48.20
CA PHE A 4 4.64 -30.63 47.72
C PHE A 4 5.28 -31.52 46.65
N VAL A 5 4.57 -32.56 46.17
CA VAL A 5 5.11 -33.57 45.23
C VAL A 5 4.62 -33.37 43.79
N TRP A 6 3.65 -32.48 43.55
CA TRP A 6 3.10 -32.26 42.20
C TRP A 6 3.68 -31.05 41.44
N MET A 7 4.45 -30.18 42.11
CA MET A 7 5.11 -29.04 41.45
C MET A 7 6.53 -29.33 40.95
N ALA A 8 7.15 -30.42 41.41
CA ALA A 8 8.50 -30.82 41.00
C ALA A 8 8.55 -31.62 39.68
N LEU A 9 7.42 -32.15 39.20
CA LEU A 9 7.36 -32.95 37.97
C LEU A 9 7.02 -32.16 36.70
N VAL A 10 6.49 -30.94 36.83
CA VAL A 10 6.19 -30.07 35.67
C VAL A 10 7.41 -29.23 35.25
N VAL A 11 8.34 -28.95 36.17
CA VAL A 11 9.60 -28.26 35.87
C VAL A 11 10.64 -29.20 35.23
N ALA A 12 10.53 -30.52 35.47
CA ALA A 12 11.42 -31.52 34.87
C ALA A 12 11.04 -31.96 33.46
N TRP A 13 9.88 -31.56 32.94
CA TRP A 13 9.44 -31.89 31.57
C TRP A 13 9.70 -30.77 30.55
N SER A 14 10.33 -29.67 30.99
CA SER A 14 10.73 -28.53 30.14
C SER A 14 12.21 -28.58 29.74
N VAL A 15 12.95 -29.65 30.09
CA VAL A 15 14.39 -29.80 29.84
C VAL A 15 14.69 -31.15 29.17
N VAL A 16 13.95 -31.49 28.11
CA VAL A 16 14.42 -32.40 27.05
C VAL A 16 13.76 -31.97 25.74
N ARG A 17 14.18 -30.83 25.19
CA ARG A 17 14.11 -30.60 23.74
C ARG A 17 15.54 -30.64 23.25
N ALA A 18 15.79 -31.57 22.32
CA ALA A 18 17.06 -31.74 21.65
C ALA A 18 17.62 -30.37 21.24
N GLU A 19 18.81 -30.07 21.74
CA GLU A 19 19.58 -28.92 21.28
C GLU A 19 19.89 -29.13 19.80
N ASP A 20 19.36 -28.23 18.97
CA ASP A 20 19.80 -28.07 17.60
C ASP A 20 21.29 -27.70 17.60
N PRO A 21 22.17 -28.46 16.92
CA PRO A 21 23.58 -28.15 16.77
C PRO A 21 23.86 -26.75 16.23
N GLY A 22 22.89 -26.11 15.55
CA GLY A 22 22.98 -24.73 15.08
C GLY A 22 22.96 -23.66 16.18
N SER A 23 22.43 -23.96 17.37
CA SER A 23 22.21 -22.94 18.42
C SER A 23 23.44 -22.60 19.27
N GLN A 24 24.43 -23.51 19.36
CA GLN A 24 25.67 -23.24 20.09
C GLN A 24 26.66 -22.35 19.29
N LEU A 25 26.60 -22.36 17.95
CA LEU A 25 27.46 -21.49 17.14
C LEU A 25 27.09 -20.00 17.26
N LEU A 26 25.84 -19.69 17.62
CA LEU A 26 25.31 -18.32 17.68
C LEU A 26 25.55 -17.62 19.02
N LYS A 27 25.83 -18.36 20.11
CA LYS A 27 26.10 -17.77 21.44
C LYS A 27 27.51 -17.18 21.57
N ASN A 28 28.41 -17.49 20.64
CA ASN A 28 29.80 -17.01 20.66
C ASN A 28 30.05 -15.78 19.76
N LEU A 29 29.03 -15.27 19.06
CA LEU A 29 29.16 -14.06 18.25
C LEU A 29 28.80 -12.84 19.10
N ASN A 30 29.82 -12.11 19.57
CA ASN A 30 29.64 -10.82 20.24
C ASN A 30 29.02 -9.80 19.25
N PRO A 31 27.76 -9.36 19.44
CA PRO A 31 27.10 -8.43 18.52
C PRO A 31 27.80 -7.07 18.44
N GLN A 32 28.56 -6.68 19.47
CA GLN A 32 29.33 -5.43 19.44
C GLN A 32 30.59 -5.51 18.55
N ALA A 33 31.06 -6.70 18.19
CA ALA A 33 32.25 -6.89 17.35
C ALA A 33 31.98 -6.72 15.83
N LEU A 34 30.73 -6.46 15.44
CA LEU A 34 30.29 -6.29 14.05
C LEU A 34 29.96 -4.83 13.68
N LYS A 35 29.84 -3.93 14.66
CA LYS A 35 29.61 -2.50 14.42
C LYS A 35 30.73 -1.90 13.55
N GLY A 36 30.38 -1.52 12.31
CA GLY A 36 31.29 -0.86 11.36
C GLY A 36 32.09 -1.76 10.42
N LYS A 37 31.86 -3.08 10.40
CA LYS A 37 32.45 -3.96 9.37
C LYS A 37 31.57 -3.98 8.13
N LYS A 38 32.15 -3.73 6.96
CA LYS A 38 31.46 -3.90 5.67
C LYS A 38 30.83 -5.30 5.62
N PRO A 39 29.60 -5.45 5.09
CA PRO A 39 28.97 -6.76 4.97
C PRO A 39 29.93 -7.69 4.22
N SER A 40 30.19 -8.85 4.81
CA SER A 40 30.98 -9.87 4.14
C SER A 40 30.05 -10.70 3.26
N TYR A 41 30.41 -10.83 1.99
CA TYR A 41 29.63 -11.55 1.00
C TYR A 41 30.29 -12.89 0.65
N ILE A 42 29.46 -13.85 0.25
CA ILE A 42 29.87 -15.13 -0.32
C ILE A 42 29.25 -15.22 -1.71
N ARG A 43 30.03 -15.65 -2.70
CA ARG A 43 29.48 -15.96 -4.03
C ARG A 43 28.67 -17.24 -3.96
N LEU A 44 27.45 -17.23 -4.49
CA LEU A 44 26.58 -18.41 -4.49
C LEU A 44 27.09 -19.53 -5.38
N SER A 45 27.78 -19.20 -6.48
CA SER A 45 28.56 -20.13 -7.29
C SER A 45 29.74 -19.40 -7.95
N SER A 46 30.67 -20.13 -8.58
CA SER A 46 31.76 -19.53 -9.36
C SER A 46 31.26 -18.72 -10.55
N ASP A 47 30.12 -19.12 -11.11
CA ASP A 47 29.63 -18.69 -12.42
C ASP A 47 28.49 -17.67 -12.30
N THR A 48 27.92 -17.51 -11.10
CA THR A 48 26.84 -16.56 -10.84
C THR A 48 27.36 -15.22 -10.33
N LYS A 49 26.73 -14.13 -10.79
CA LYS A 49 26.97 -12.78 -10.27
C LYS A 49 26.10 -12.47 -9.04
N TYR A 50 25.78 -13.48 -8.23
CA TYR A 50 24.96 -13.34 -7.03
C TYR A 50 25.84 -13.40 -5.78
N LEU A 51 25.67 -12.42 -4.89
CA LEU A 51 26.39 -12.30 -3.64
C LEU A 51 25.42 -12.46 -2.46
N LEU A 52 25.67 -13.45 -1.61
CA LEU A 52 24.90 -13.67 -0.39
C LEU A 52 25.66 -13.07 0.81
N GLY A 53 25.01 -12.17 1.55
CA GLY A 53 25.55 -11.68 2.82
C GLY A 53 25.68 -12.82 3.83
N ARG A 54 26.80 -12.87 4.57
CA ARG A 54 27.02 -13.94 5.57
C ARG A 54 25.95 -14.00 6.65
N SER A 55 25.27 -12.89 6.94
CA SER A 55 24.13 -12.82 7.86
C SER A 55 22.98 -13.76 7.47
N CYS A 56 22.79 -14.03 6.18
CA CYS A 56 21.77 -14.96 5.68
C CYS A 56 22.03 -16.42 6.08
N LEU A 57 23.29 -16.80 6.35
CA LEU A 57 23.65 -18.16 6.75
C LEU A 57 23.17 -18.55 8.14
N LYS A 58 22.66 -17.59 8.92
CA LYS A 58 21.97 -17.85 10.20
C LYS A 58 20.61 -18.54 9.99
N TYR A 59 20.00 -18.37 8.82
CA TYR A 59 18.62 -18.80 8.56
C TYR A 59 18.57 -20.05 7.69
N HIS A 60 19.39 -20.11 6.64
CA HIS A 60 19.50 -21.27 5.76
C HIS A 60 20.96 -21.52 5.40
N SER A 61 21.30 -22.78 5.15
CA SER A 61 22.63 -23.15 4.67
C SER A 61 22.89 -22.58 3.26
N LEU A 62 24.16 -22.50 2.86
CA LEU A 62 24.53 -22.00 1.53
C LEU A 62 23.88 -22.82 0.38
N PRO A 63 23.83 -24.18 0.42
CA PRO A 63 23.10 -24.95 -0.58
C PRO A 63 21.60 -24.62 -0.64
N GLN A 64 20.94 -24.43 0.51
CA GLN A 64 19.52 -24.05 0.55
C GLN A 64 19.28 -22.66 -0.04
N TRP A 65 20.15 -21.67 0.25
CA TRP A 65 20.04 -20.35 -0.37
C TRP A 65 20.23 -20.41 -1.89
N ARG A 66 21.12 -21.28 -2.37
CA ARG A 66 21.28 -21.52 -3.81
C ARG A 66 19.97 -22.05 -4.40
N GLU A 67 19.38 -23.07 -3.79
CA GLU A 67 18.09 -23.64 -4.20
C GLU A 67 16.95 -22.61 -4.17
N ILE A 68 16.86 -21.80 -3.11
CA ILE A 68 15.87 -20.73 -2.98
C ILE A 68 16.02 -19.70 -4.12
N ILE A 69 17.23 -19.21 -4.39
CA ILE A 69 17.44 -18.18 -5.41
C ILE A 69 17.27 -18.75 -6.83
N GLU A 70 17.87 -19.91 -7.11
CA GLU A 70 17.75 -20.55 -8.43
C GLU A 70 16.31 -21.00 -8.72
N GLY A 71 15.61 -21.51 -7.71
CA GLY A 71 14.21 -21.90 -7.80
C GLY A 71 13.27 -20.71 -8.06
N ALA A 72 13.48 -19.59 -7.36
CA ALA A 72 12.73 -18.34 -7.59
C ALA A 72 12.85 -17.88 -9.05
N LEU A 73 14.09 -17.78 -9.54
CA LEU A 73 14.38 -17.29 -10.88
C LEU A 73 13.89 -18.27 -11.94
N THR A 74 14.23 -19.55 -11.83
CA THR A 74 13.91 -20.56 -12.85
C THR A 74 12.41 -20.79 -12.95
N THR A 75 11.71 -20.96 -11.83
CA THR A 75 10.25 -21.17 -11.81
C THR A 75 9.52 -19.95 -12.36
N GLY A 76 9.88 -18.76 -11.86
CA GLY A 76 9.27 -17.51 -12.27
C GLY A 76 9.49 -17.21 -13.76
N THR A 77 10.72 -17.30 -14.27
CA THR A 77 11.02 -16.96 -15.67
C THR A 77 10.47 -18.00 -16.64
N THR A 78 10.47 -19.29 -16.27
CA THR A 78 9.82 -20.34 -17.06
C THR A 78 8.32 -20.08 -17.17
N CYS A 79 7.66 -19.78 -16.04
CA CYS A 79 6.25 -19.42 -16.04
C CYS A 79 5.97 -18.19 -16.92
N LEU A 80 6.74 -17.11 -16.79
CA LEU A 80 6.60 -15.91 -17.60
C LEU A 80 6.77 -16.17 -19.10
N LYS A 81 7.73 -17.02 -19.48
CA LYS A 81 7.95 -17.46 -20.86
C LYS A 81 6.76 -18.24 -21.40
N GLN A 82 6.18 -19.14 -20.60
CA GLN A 82 4.95 -19.88 -20.97
C GLN A 82 3.74 -18.97 -21.19
N ARG A 83 3.71 -17.76 -20.59
CA ARG A 83 2.65 -16.78 -20.87
C ARG A 83 2.74 -16.21 -22.29
N GLY A 84 3.93 -16.18 -22.89
CA GLY A 84 4.17 -15.89 -24.30
C GLY A 84 3.83 -14.48 -24.77
N SER A 85 3.45 -13.57 -23.87
CA SER A 85 3.19 -12.17 -24.21
C SER A 85 4.50 -11.39 -24.34
N LYS A 86 4.52 -10.32 -25.15
CA LYS A 86 5.69 -9.44 -25.25
C LYS A 86 6.18 -8.97 -23.87
N GLN A 87 5.25 -8.48 -23.04
CA GLN A 87 5.57 -7.98 -21.71
C GLN A 87 6.11 -9.08 -20.79
N SER A 88 5.46 -10.24 -20.71
CA SER A 88 5.94 -11.32 -19.84
C SER A 88 7.31 -11.86 -20.28
N LEU A 89 7.59 -11.89 -21.58
CA LEU A 89 8.90 -12.25 -22.12
C LEU A 89 9.98 -11.21 -21.80
N GLU A 90 9.65 -9.92 -21.87
CA GLU A 90 10.54 -8.83 -21.47
C GLU A 90 10.87 -8.89 -19.97
N ILE A 91 9.86 -9.14 -19.11
CA ILE A 91 10.09 -9.35 -17.67
C ILE A 91 10.95 -10.60 -17.45
N ALA A 92 10.67 -11.71 -18.14
CA ALA A 92 11.47 -12.94 -18.00
C ALA A 92 12.94 -12.71 -18.37
N ALA A 93 13.19 -12.09 -19.51
CA ALA A 93 14.54 -11.74 -19.96
C ALA A 93 15.21 -10.74 -19.00
N GLY A 94 14.43 -9.79 -18.46
CA GLY A 94 14.84 -8.88 -17.41
C GLY A 94 15.32 -9.62 -16.17
N VAL A 95 14.49 -10.49 -15.60
CA VAL A 95 14.77 -11.26 -14.37
C VAL A 95 15.97 -12.20 -14.55
N GLU A 96 16.07 -12.92 -15.67
CA GLU A 96 17.25 -13.74 -16.01
C GLU A 96 18.50 -12.88 -16.18
N GLY A 97 18.28 -11.71 -16.77
CA GLY A 97 19.28 -10.70 -17.02
C GLY A 97 19.59 -9.82 -15.82
N THR A 98 18.92 -9.88 -14.67
CA THR A 98 19.12 -8.93 -13.56
C THR A 98 20.57 -8.95 -13.04
N ALA A 99 21.24 -10.09 -13.13
CA ALA A 99 22.67 -10.22 -12.88
C ALA A 99 23.58 -9.54 -13.93
N GLN A 100 23.11 -9.37 -15.17
CA GLN A 100 23.82 -8.79 -16.31
C GLN A 100 23.44 -7.32 -16.57
N LEU A 101 22.17 -6.96 -16.39
CA LEU A 101 21.54 -5.68 -16.70
C LEU A 101 21.91 -4.58 -15.72
N ILE A 102 22.24 -4.92 -14.47
CA ILE A 102 22.58 -3.92 -13.46
C ILE A 102 24.06 -3.52 -13.59
N GLN A 103 24.41 -2.89 -14.71
CA GLN A 103 25.67 -2.16 -14.91
C GLN A 103 26.94 -2.97 -14.58
N GLY A 104 26.91 -4.29 -14.75
CA GLY A 104 28.03 -5.16 -14.39
C GLY A 104 28.26 -5.36 -12.88
N LYS A 105 27.40 -4.80 -12.01
CA LYS A 105 27.40 -5.04 -10.56
C LYS A 105 26.74 -6.39 -10.25
N ALA A 106 27.26 -7.07 -9.25
CA ALA A 106 26.67 -8.29 -8.73
C ALA A 106 25.41 -7.97 -7.90
N LEU A 107 24.34 -8.73 -8.09
CA LEU A 107 23.14 -8.64 -7.26
C LEU A 107 23.42 -9.23 -5.87
N LYS A 108 23.16 -8.43 -4.84
CA LYS A 108 23.40 -8.78 -3.44
C LYS A 108 22.10 -9.19 -2.76
N PHE A 109 22.17 -10.18 -1.88
CA PHE A 109 21.10 -10.58 -0.97
C PHE A 109 21.59 -10.38 0.46
N LEU A 110 20.88 -9.59 1.27
CA LEU A 110 21.26 -9.24 2.64
C LEU A 110 20.17 -9.65 3.63
N CYS A 111 20.54 -10.20 4.78
CA CYS A 111 19.61 -10.64 5.83
C CYS A 111 19.98 -10.03 7.19
N GLU A 112 20.08 -8.69 7.24
CA GLU A 112 20.51 -7.95 8.42
C GLU A 112 19.65 -6.70 8.66
N GLU A 113 19.53 -6.31 9.93
CA GLU A 113 18.88 -5.05 10.33
C GLU A 113 19.86 -3.88 10.43
N GLU A 114 21.16 -4.17 10.61
CA GLU A 114 22.13 -3.13 10.94
C GLU A 114 22.39 -2.22 9.73
N GLY A 115 22.10 -0.92 9.89
CA GLY A 115 22.27 0.08 8.84
C GLY A 115 21.15 0.13 7.81
N TYR A 116 20.16 -0.78 7.88
CA TYR A 116 18.99 -0.75 7.00
C TYR A 116 17.74 -0.33 7.77
N SER A 117 17.17 0.82 7.40
CA SER A 117 15.95 1.31 8.04
C SER A 117 14.72 0.73 7.36
N TRP A 118 14.25 -0.41 7.87
CA TRP A 118 12.96 -1.00 7.50
C TRP A 118 11.80 0.01 7.64
N LYS A 119 11.91 0.95 8.60
CA LYS A 119 10.95 2.05 8.79
C LYS A 119 11.07 3.19 7.77
N ALA A 120 12.24 3.40 7.17
CA ALA A 120 12.39 4.42 6.11
C ALA A 120 11.92 3.89 4.76
N ALA A 121 12.08 2.59 4.50
CA ALA A 121 11.53 1.94 3.30
C ALA A 121 9.99 1.97 3.32
N ASN A 122 9.37 1.70 4.47
CA ASN A 122 7.95 1.96 4.69
C ASN A 122 7.67 2.18 6.19
N PRO A 123 7.34 3.41 6.64
CA PRO A 123 7.13 3.71 8.06
C PRO A 123 5.94 2.99 8.67
N ARG A 124 5.10 2.34 7.85
CA ARG A 124 3.92 1.58 8.28
C ARG A 124 4.17 0.09 8.42
N ASP A 125 5.32 -0.45 8.03
CA ASP A 125 5.38 -1.88 7.73
C ASP A 125 6.56 -2.65 8.35
N GLU A 126 6.46 -2.88 9.67
CA GLU A 126 7.26 -3.92 10.35
C GLU A 126 6.94 -5.34 9.82
N ASN A 127 5.96 -5.48 8.90
CA ASN A 127 5.58 -6.74 8.28
C ASN A 127 6.21 -7.00 6.91
N LEU A 128 6.94 -6.05 6.32
CA LEU A 128 7.69 -6.27 5.08
C LEU A 128 8.59 -7.51 5.21
N GLN A 129 8.48 -8.41 4.24
CA GLN A 129 9.28 -9.64 4.21
C GLN A 129 10.61 -9.41 3.51
N ALA A 130 10.64 -8.55 2.50
CA ALA A 130 11.82 -8.13 1.77
C ALA A 130 11.65 -6.72 1.20
N ASP A 131 12.73 -6.16 0.64
CA ASP A 131 12.73 -4.93 -0.13
C ASP A 131 13.87 -4.92 -1.17
N ALA A 132 13.59 -4.44 -2.37
CA ALA A 132 14.56 -4.30 -3.45
C ALA A 132 15.03 -2.84 -3.64
N VAL A 133 16.33 -2.63 -3.50
CA VAL A 133 16.98 -1.35 -3.82
C VAL A 133 17.30 -1.33 -5.31
N ALA A 134 16.42 -0.70 -6.11
CA ALA A 134 16.38 -0.85 -7.57
C ALA A 134 16.76 0.39 -8.42
N THR A 135 16.80 1.60 -7.87
CA THR A 135 16.78 2.82 -8.72
C THR A 135 17.90 3.83 -8.46
N ASP A 136 18.76 3.61 -7.47
CA ASP A 136 19.81 4.57 -7.11
C ASP A 136 21.21 3.94 -7.28
N PRO A 137 21.90 4.13 -8.42
CA PRO A 137 23.22 3.55 -8.65
C PRO A 137 24.31 4.11 -7.73
N ASP A 138 24.08 5.27 -7.12
CA ASP A 138 24.95 5.91 -6.13
C ASP A 138 24.69 5.37 -4.72
N ASN A 139 23.53 4.75 -4.49
CA ASN A 139 23.29 3.99 -3.28
C ASN A 139 24.31 2.84 -3.20
N PRO A 140 25.13 2.75 -2.13
CA PRO A 140 26.11 1.69 -1.98
C PRO A 140 25.48 0.28 -1.90
N HIS A 141 24.20 0.22 -1.58
CA HIS A 141 23.40 -1.00 -1.58
C HIS A 141 22.86 -1.34 -2.98
N PHE A 142 22.93 -0.49 -3.99
CA PHE A 142 22.45 -0.88 -5.31
C PHE A 142 23.41 -1.85 -6.05
N PRO A 143 22.91 -2.94 -6.66
CA PRO A 143 21.60 -3.57 -6.44
C PRO A 143 21.60 -4.54 -5.26
N THR A 144 20.58 -4.48 -4.41
CA THR A 144 20.41 -5.41 -3.27
C THR A 144 18.94 -5.75 -3.07
N ILE A 145 18.68 -7.00 -2.73
CA ILE A 145 17.44 -7.43 -2.07
C ILE A 145 17.73 -7.63 -0.59
N HIS A 146 17.07 -6.83 0.25
CA HIS A 146 17.10 -6.95 1.70
C HIS A 146 16.00 -7.91 2.13
N MET A 147 16.32 -8.92 2.92
CA MET A 147 15.38 -9.88 3.49
C MET A 147 15.20 -9.58 4.98
N ASN A 148 13.96 -9.48 5.45
CA ASN A 148 13.68 -9.12 6.84
C ASN A 148 14.05 -10.27 7.78
N PRO A 149 15.10 -10.12 8.61
CA PRO A 149 15.58 -11.19 9.49
C PRO A 149 14.57 -11.62 10.56
N ARG A 150 13.55 -10.80 10.84
CA ARG A 150 12.46 -11.15 11.77
C ARG A 150 11.43 -12.08 11.14
N LYS A 151 11.30 -12.07 9.82
CA LYS A 151 10.34 -12.87 9.06
C LYS A 151 10.95 -14.18 8.59
N LEU A 152 12.23 -14.18 8.18
CA LEU A 152 12.94 -15.34 7.65
C LEU A 152 12.72 -16.66 8.41
N PRO A 153 12.79 -16.74 9.76
CA PRO A 153 12.61 -18.01 10.48
C PRO A 153 11.25 -18.68 10.31
N ARG A 154 10.25 -17.96 9.78
CA ARG A 154 8.87 -18.43 9.65
C ARG A 154 8.49 -18.74 8.20
N LEU A 155 9.38 -18.45 7.25
CA LEU A 155 9.09 -18.59 5.83
C LEU A 155 9.57 -19.95 5.32
N SER A 156 8.73 -20.63 4.54
CA SER A 156 9.13 -21.83 3.81
C SER A 156 10.06 -21.50 2.64
N VAL A 157 10.66 -22.53 2.05
CA VAL A 157 11.49 -22.37 0.84
C VAL A 157 10.65 -21.81 -0.31
N GLU A 158 9.42 -22.28 -0.47
CA GLU A 158 8.48 -21.84 -1.49
C GLU A 158 8.07 -20.37 -1.29
N GLU A 159 7.79 -19.96 -0.05
CA GLU A 159 7.49 -18.56 0.28
C GLU A 159 8.68 -17.65 -0.01
N LEU A 160 9.91 -18.08 0.34
CA LEU A 160 11.12 -17.33 0.03
C LEU A 160 11.35 -17.22 -1.47
N GLN A 161 11.12 -18.29 -2.22
CA GLN A 161 11.22 -18.27 -3.68
C GLN A 161 10.25 -17.26 -4.29
N ARG A 162 9.01 -17.29 -3.81
CA ARG A 162 7.94 -16.37 -4.21
C ARG A 162 8.33 -14.91 -3.98
N ILE A 163 8.75 -14.59 -2.75
CA ILE A 163 9.19 -13.24 -2.36
C ILE A 163 10.39 -12.78 -3.20
N LEU A 164 11.41 -13.62 -3.37
CA LEU A 164 12.58 -13.24 -4.16
C LEU A 164 12.25 -12.98 -5.63
N PHE A 165 11.30 -13.74 -6.19
CA PHE A 165 10.82 -13.48 -7.54
C PHE A 165 10.11 -12.12 -7.63
N HIS A 166 9.23 -11.81 -6.68
CA HIS A 166 8.59 -10.49 -6.57
C HIS A 166 9.61 -9.35 -6.49
N GLU A 167 10.59 -9.45 -5.60
CA GLU A 167 11.65 -8.45 -5.46
C GLU A 167 12.54 -8.34 -6.71
N SER A 168 12.75 -9.45 -7.43
CA SER A 168 13.50 -9.42 -8.68
C SER A 168 12.81 -8.60 -9.78
N ILE A 169 11.48 -8.51 -9.76
CA ILE A 169 10.70 -7.67 -10.67
C ILE A 169 10.86 -6.20 -10.29
N HIS A 170 10.88 -5.87 -9.00
CA HIS A 170 11.18 -4.50 -8.54
C HIS A 170 12.54 -4.00 -9.00
N LEU A 171 13.56 -4.86 -9.06
CA LEU A 171 14.90 -4.51 -9.59
C LEU A 171 14.90 -4.08 -11.06
N LEU A 172 13.84 -4.38 -11.82
CA LEU A 172 13.66 -3.93 -13.20
C LEU A 172 13.01 -2.54 -13.29
N GLY A 173 12.70 -1.90 -12.16
CA GLY A 173 12.03 -0.60 -12.07
C GLY A 173 10.50 -0.69 -11.97
N TYR A 174 9.92 -1.89 -11.94
CA TYR A 174 8.48 -2.07 -11.74
C TYR A 174 8.12 -1.90 -10.27
N GLY A 175 7.94 -0.66 -9.81
CA GLY A 175 7.46 -0.37 -8.48
C GLY A 175 5.95 -0.60 -8.32
N HIS A 176 5.51 -0.84 -7.09
CA HIS A 176 4.08 -0.90 -6.76
C HIS A 176 3.36 0.39 -7.16
N PHE A 177 2.19 0.25 -7.78
CA PHE A 177 1.26 1.34 -8.13
C PHE A 177 1.80 2.48 -9.02
N THR A 178 3.06 2.39 -9.45
CA THR A 178 3.69 3.36 -10.38
C THR A 178 3.56 2.90 -11.83
N HIS A 179 3.41 1.59 -12.02
CA HIS A 179 3.22 0.91 -13.29
C HIS A 179 2.12 -0.13 -13.13
N ILE A 180 1.84 -0.90 -14.19
CA ILE A 180 1.02 -2.11 -14.06
C ILE A 180 1.66 -2.97 -12.98
N GLU A 181 0.87 -3.42 -12.01
CA GLU A 181 1.33 -4.18 -10.85
C GLU A 181 1.81 -5.57 -11.28
N TYR A 182 3.06 -5.67 -11.73
CA TYR A 182 3.65 -6.93 -12.17
C TYR A 182 4.19 -7.75 -11.00
N SER A 183 4.71 -7.14 -9.95
CA SER A 183 5.36 -7.86 -8.85
C SER A 183 4.38 -8.81 -8.18
N TYR A 184 3.27 -8.31 -7.60
CA TYR A 184 2.28 -9.18 -6.97
C TYR A 184 1.55 -10.10 -7.95
N SER A 185 1.21 -9.58 -9.14
CA SER A 185 0.39 -10.35 -10.09
C SER A 185 1.15 -11.51 -10.72
N CYS A 186 2.43 -11.30 -11.08
CA CYS A 186 3.29 -12.36 -11.59
C CYS A 186 3.70 -13.33 -10.49
N GLU A 187 3.96 -12.83 -9.27
CA GLU A 187 4.17 -13.67 -8.10
C GLU A 187 3.01 -14.68 -7.94
N HIS A 188 1.78 -14.19 -7.84
CA HIS A 188 0.60 -15.03 -7.66
C HIS A 188 0.31 -15.91 -8.88
N CYS A 189 0.62 -15.45 -10.09
CA CYS A 189 0.46 -16.26 -11.29
C CYS A 189 1.41 -17.47 -11.29
N CYS A 190 2.66 -17.26 -10.90
CA CYS A 190 3.75 -18.23 -11.08
C CYS A 190 4.04 -19.10 -9.85
N PHE A 191 3.68 -18.62 -8.65
CA PHE A 191 3.91 -19.30 -7.38
C PHE A 191 2.60 -19.53 -6.61
N HIS A 192 1.56 -19.91 -7.34
CA HIS A 192 0.24 -20.21 -6.77
C HIS A 192 0.30 -21.43 -5.85
N SER A 193 -0.14 -21.25 -4.60
CA SER A 193 -0.34 -22.33 -3.64
C SER A 193 -1.75 -22.93 -3.78
N LYS A 194 -2.00 -24.10 -3.16
CA LYS A 194 -3.34 -24.73 -3.20
C LYS A 194 -4.35 -23.97 -2.36
N GLU A 195 -3.87 -23.17 -1.43
CA GLU A 195 -4.63 -22.37 -0.49
C GLU A 195 -5.10 -21.05 -1.12
N ASP A 196 -4.43 -20.62 -2.19
CA ASP A 196 -4.77 -19.42 -2.93
C ASP A 196 -6.04 -19.62 -3.78
N SER A 197 -6.75 -18.53 -4.06
CA SER A 197 -7.92 -18.57 -4.94
C SER A 197 -7.50 -18.80 -6.40
N GLU A 198 -8.06 -19.82 -7.07
CA GLU A 198 -7.87 -20.04 -8.51
C GLU A 198 -8.27 -18.80 -9.34
N GLU A 199 -9.31 -18.10 -8.90
CA GLU A 199 -9.75 -16.85 -9.53
C GLU A 199 -8.69 -15.75 -9.37
N ALA A 200 -8.08 -15.62 -8.19
CA ALA A 200 -6.96 -14.70 -7.96
C ALA A 200 -5.77 -15.05 -8.86
N GLN A 201 -5.42 -16.34 -8.99
CA GLN A 201 -4.36 -16.77 -9.89
C GLN A 201 -4.66 -16.38 -11.34
N ARG A 202 -5.88 -16.63 -11.81
CA ARG A 202 -6.31 -16.29 -13.17
C ARG A 202 -6.20 -14.79 -13.44
N LEU A 203 -6.64 -13.95 -12.50
CA LEU A 203 -6.55 -12.50 -12.58
C LEU A 203 -5.09 -12.03 -12.55
N GLY A 204 -4.28 -12.55 -11.62
CA GLY A 204 -2.85 -12.28 -11.54
C GLY A 204 -2.14 -12.64 -12.85
N CYS A 205 -2.46 -13.79 -13.45
CA CYS A 205 -1.92 -14.19 -14.75
C CYS A 205 -2.37 -13.30 -15.91
N ASN A 206 -3.59 -12.74 -15.87
CA ASN A 206 -4.03 -11.77 -16.87
C ASN A 206 -3.23 -10.47 -16.78
N ILE A 207 -3.01 -9.99 -15.56
CA ILE A 207 -2.26 -8.77 -15.26
C ILE A 207 -0.79 -8.96 -15.68
N CYS A 208 -0.19 -10.08 -15.25
CA CYS A 208 1.18 -10.45 -15.56
C CYS A 208 1.48 -10.60 -17.07
N LYS A 209 0.47 -10.96 -17.88
CA LYS A 209 0.58 -10.96 -19.35
C LYS A 209 0.72 -9.56 -19.97
N GLY A 210 0.45 -8.49 -19.22
CA GLY A 210 0.66 -7.12 -19.68
C GLY A 210 -0.12 -6.72 -20.94
N LYS A 211 -1.34 -7.23 -21.12
CA LYS A 211 -2.21 -6.94 -22.28
C LYS A 211 -2.89 -5.57 -22.24
N TYR A 212 -2.46 -4.68 -21.35
CA TYR A 212 -3.11 -3.42 -21.03
C TYR A 212 -2.30 -2.25 -21.59
N THR A 213 -2.97 -1.16 -21.92
CA THR A 213 -2.29 0.04 -22.45
C THR A 213 -1.61 0.89 -21.38
N GLY A 214 -1.82 0.57 -20.10
CA GLY A 214 -1.20 1.22 -18.94
C GLY A 214 -2.05 1.07 -17.68
N ILE A 215 -1.63 1.71 -16.59
CA ILE A 215 -2.34 1.71 -15.28
C ILE A 215 -3.75 2.30 -15.32
N LYS A 216 -4.04 3.04 -16.40
CA LYS A 216 -5.29 3.74 -16.65
C LYS A 216 -6.28 2.92 -17.49
N ASP A 217 -5.87 1.75 -17.99
CA ASP A 217 -6.72 0.89 -18.81
C ASP A 217 -7.88 0.34 -17.96
N PRO A 218 -9.16 0.61 -18.29
CA PRO A 218 -10.31 0.17 -17.49
C PRO A 218 -10.32 -1.34 -17.20
N ARG A 219 -9.76 -2.15 -18.11
CA ARG A 219 -9.65 -3.60 -17.94
C ARG A 219 -8.58 -3.97 -16.92
N TYR A 220 -7.47 -3.22 -16.86
CA TYR A 220 -6.43 -3.40 -15.86
C TYR A 220 -7.00 -3.11 -14.48
N ILE A 221 -7.70 -1.99 -14.35
CA ILE A 221 -8.28 -1.56 -13.08
C ILE A 221 -9.31 -2.59 -12.58
N ASP A 222 -10.19 -3.08 -13.45
CA ASP A 222 -11.14 -4.13 -13.07
C ASP A 222 -10.43 -5.43 -12.64
N ASP A 223 -9.41 -5.86 -13.40
CA ASP A 223 -8.65 -7.07 -13.10
C ASP A 223 -7.85 -6.93 -11.78
N ILE A 224 -7.16 -5.80 -11.54
CA ILE A 224 -6.31 -5.60 -10.35
C ILE A 224 -7.12 -5.42 -9.08
N MET A 225 -8.26 -4.73 -9.16
CA MET A 225 -9.17 -4.58 -8.03
C MET A 225 -9.78 -5.91 -7.61
N GLN A 226 -10.19 -6.74 -8.58
CA GLN A 226 -10.65 -8.09 -8.30
C GLN A 226 -9.52 -8.98 -7.79
N PHE A 227 -8.32 -8.85 -8.37
CA PHE A 227 -7.15 -9.59 -7.94
C PHE A 227 -6.86 -9.33 -6.47
N PHE A 228 -6.65 -8.09 -6.05
CA PHE A 228 -6.32 -7.80 -4.65
C PHE A 228 -7.45 -8.09 -3.67
N ARG A 229 -8.71 -8.01 -4.11
CA ARG A 229 -9.85 -8.48 -3.30
C ARG A 229 -9.71 -9.97 -2.96
N LYS A 230 -9.22 -10.79 -3.89
CA LYS A 230 -9.16 -12.25 -3.77
C LYS A 230 -7.82 -12.77 -3.24
N ALA A 231 -6.73 -12.18 -3.72
CA ALA A 231 -5.35 -12.57 -3.42
C ALA A 231 -4.88 -12.09 -2.04
N LEU A 232 -5.20 -10.84 -1.69
CA LEU A 232 -4.61 -10.16 -0.55
C LEU A 232 -5.68 -9.64 0.42
N PRO A 233 -6.54 -10.50 1.00
CA PRO A 233 -7.63 -10.07 1.87
C PRO A 233 -7.13 -9.26 3.08
N ALA A 234 -5.94 -9.58 3.60
CA ALA A 234 -5.30 -8.94 4.74
C ALA A 234 -4.54 -7.64 4.41
N HIS A 235 -4.33 -7.30 3.13
CA HIS A 235 -3.62 -6.07 2.72
C HIS A 235 -4.62 -4.98 2.32
N SER A 236 -5.55 -4.64 3.21
CA SER A 236 -6.54 -3.57 3.00
C SER A 236 -5.92 -2.24 2.62
N ASP A 237 -4.74 -1.95 3.18
CA ASP A 237 -4.10 -0.65 3.08
C ASP A 237 -3.49 -0.45 1.69
N ILE A 238 -2.94 -1.53 1.11
CA ILE A 238 -2.45 -1.57 -0.27
C ILE A 238 -3.60 -1.35 -1.26
N ARG A 239 -4.74 -2.02 -1.05
CA ARG A 239 -5.93 -1.84 -1.89
C ARG A 239 -6.39 -0.38 -1.89
N LEU A 240 -6.54 0.18 -0.68
CA LEU A 240 -6.99 1.55 -0.50
C LEU A 240 -6.07 2.55 -1.20
N ALA A 241 -4.75 2.40 -1.02
CA ALA A 241 -3.76 3.24 -1.68
C ALA A 241 -3.84 3.14 -3.21
N GLU A 242 -4.03 1.93 -3.75
CA GLU A 242 -4.12 1.73 -5.20
C GLU A 242 -5.31 2.47 -5.80
N ALA A 243 -6.51 2.28 -5.25
CA ALA A 243 -7.64 2.97 -5.82
C ALA A 243 -7.64 4.45 -5.48
N GLN A 244 -7.07 4.93 -4.37
CA GLN A 244 -6.86 6.36 -4.18
C GLN A 244 -6.00 6.94 -5.30
N SER A 245 -4.87 6.29 -5.63
CA SER A 245 -3.99 6.68 -6.73
C SER A 245 -4.74 6.71 -8.07
N PHE A 246 -5.48 5.65 -8.37
CA PHE A 246 -6.30 5.57 -9.57
C PHE A 246 -7.40 6.66 -9.61
N MET A 247 -8.15 6.83 -8.52
CA MET A 247 -9.22 7.83 -8.41
C MET A 247 -8.70 9.26 -8.59
N LYS A 248 -7.51 9.58 -8.08
CA LYS A 248 -6.91 10.91 -8.24
C LYS A 248 -6.70 11.27 -9.71
N GLY A 249 -6.30 10.31 -10.54
CA GLY A 249 -6.12 10.49 -11.99
C GLY A 249 -7.40 10.37 -12.82
N HIS A 250 -8.45 9.75 -12.27
CA HIS A 250 -9.65 9.32 -13.00
C HIS A 250 -10.96 9.77 -12.35
N ARG A 251 -10.92 10.81 -11.52
CA ARG A 251 -12.06 11.29 -10.72
C ARG A 251 -13.34 11.53 -11.53
N GLN A 252 -13.23 11.92 -12.79
CA GLN A 252 -14.38 12.20 -13.67
C GLN A 252 -14.90 10.96 -14.39
N GLU A 253 -14.13 9.87 -14.42
CA GLU A 253 -14.55 8.66 -15.10
C GLU A 253 -15.60 7.94 -14.29
N ARG A 254 -16.73 7.67 -14.96
CA ARG A 254 -17.86 6.96 -14.38
C ARG A 254 -17.42 5.66 -13.72
N TRP A 255 -16.65 4.82 -14.43
CA TRP A 255 -16.21 3.54 -13.91
C TRP A 255 -15.31 3.68 -12.68
N ALA A 256 -14.51 4.74 -12.59
CA ALA A 256 -13.65 4.95 -11.44
C ALA A 256 -14.44 5.08 -10.14
N LYS A 257 -15.56 5.81 -10.19
CA LYS A 257 -16.47 5.97 -9.06
C LYS A 257 -17.03 4.63 -8.57
N PHE A 258 -17.30 3.69 -9.48
CA PHE A 258 -17.70 2.32 -9.14
C PHE A 258 -16.54 1.46 -8.62
N ASN A 259 -15.29 1.70 -9.02
CA ASN A 259 -14.15 0.93 -8.49
C ASN A 259 -13.88 1.20 -7.00
N VAL A 260 -14.27 2.36 -6.47
CA VAL A 260 -14.23 2.62 -5.02
C VAL A 260 -15.05 1.58 -4.24
N LEU A 261 -16.16 1.11 -4.83
CA LEU A 261 -16.98 0.07 -4.22
C LEU A 261 -16.26 -1.30 -4.15
N LEU A 262 -15.29 -1.53 -5.02
CA LEU A 262 -14.47 -2.74 -5.04
C LEU A 262 -13.33 -2.72 -4.01
N LEU A 263 -12.99 -1.53 -3.48
CA LEU A 263 -11.97 -1.37 -2.43
C LEU A 263 -12.37 -1.89 -1.06
N SER A 264 -13.66 -2.09 -0.87
CA SER A 264 -14.22 -2.44 0.43
C SER A 264 -14.79 -3.87 0.39
N PRO A 265 -13.92 -4.90 0.28
CA PRO A 265 -14.38 -6.26 0.07
C PRO A 265 -14.84 -6.96 1.34
N LEU A 266 -14.65 -6.36 2.51
CA LEU A 266 -15.01 -6.97 3.78
C LEU A 266 -16.40 -6.49 4.26
N PRO A 267 -17.23 -7.38 4.84
CA PRO A 267 -18.54 -7.02 5.39
C PRO A 267 -18.51 -5.88 6.42
N ASP A 268 -17.37 -5.63 7.05
CA ASP A 268 -17.18 -4.55 8.02
C ASP A 268 -16.97 -3.16 7.39
N GLN A 269 -16.65 -3.06 6.10
CA GLN A 269 -16.56 -1.79 5.36
C GLN A 269 -17.85 -1.47 4.57
N ALA A 270 -18.84 -2.37 4.63
CA ALA A 270 -20.21 -2.17 4.18
C ALA A 270 -20.90 -0.87 4.66
N PRO A 271 -20.58 -0.31 5.86
CA PRO A 271 -21.27 0.89 6.32
C PRO A 271 -21.16 2.07 5.37
N PHE A 272 -20.01 2.26 4.71
CA PHE A 272 -19.80 3.31 3.71
C PHE A 272 -20.25 2.89 2.31
N THR A 273 -19.96 1.65 1.91
CA THR A 273 -20.15 1.25 0.51
C THR A 273 -21.60 1.09 0.09
N ILE A 274 -22.53 0.76 1.00
CA ILE A 274 -23.95 0.70 0.63
C ILE A 274 -24.52 2.10 0.33
N PRO A 275 -24.43 3.09 1.25
CA PRO A 275 -24.83 4.47 0.96
C PRO A 275 -24.22 5.01 -0.34
N TYR A 276 -22.92 4.75 -0.55
CA TYR A 276 -22.23 5.19 -1.75
C TYR A 276 -22.71 4.46 -3.01
N ALA A 277 -22.96 3.15 -2.95
CA ALA A 277 -23.53 2.38 -4.05
C ALA A 277 -24.93 2.87 -4.45
N GLU A 278 -25.75 3.27 -3.48
CA GLU A 278 -27.09 3.81 -3.72
C GLU A 278 -27.05 5.18 -4.42
N LEU A 279 -26.08 6.04 -4.07
CA LEU A 279 -25.85 7.30 -4.78
C LEU A 279 -25.45 7.05 -6.24
N LEU A 280 -24.54 6.10 -6.47
CA LEU A 280 -24.09 5.73 -7.82
C LEU A 280 -25.24 5.12 -8.64
N GLU A 281 -26.00 4.20 -8.06
CA GLU A 281 -27.18 3.58 -8.68
C GLU A 281 -28.21 4.64 -9.10
N LYS A 282 -28.49 5.61 -8.23
CA LYS A 282 -29.44 6.70 -8.51
C LYS A 282 -28.93 7.64 -9.61
N LYS A 283 -27.63 7.97 -9.62
CA LYS A 283 -27.02 8.92 -10.56
C LYS A 283 -26.86 8.34 -11.97
N TYR A 284 -26.46 7.07 -12.08
CA TYR A 284 -25.92 6.50 -13.31
C TYR A 284 -26.88 5.52 -14.02
N VAL A 285 -28.17 5.82 -14.09
CA VAL A 285 -29.16 4.98 -14.78
C VAL A 285 -29.14 5.22 -16.31
N PRO A 286 -29.14 4.18 -17.17
CA PRO A 286 -29.05 2.76 -16.83
C PRO A 286 -27.61 2.35 -16.47
N LEU A 287 -27.51 1.36 -15.58
CA LEU A 287 -26.24 0.73 -15.23
C LEU A 287 -25.80 -0.23 -16.34
N SER A 288 -24.49 -0.26 -16.62
CA SER A 288 -23.89 -1.35 -17.38
C SER A 288 -23.96 -2.66 -16.60
N GLU A 289 -23.70 -3.79 -17.29
CA GLU A 289 -23.70 -5.11 -16.65
C GLU A 289 -22.63 -5.20 -15.55
N ALA A 290 -21.43 -4.64 -15.80
CA ALA A 290 -20.35 -4.61 -14.82
C ALA A 290 -20.73 -3.80 -13.57
N GLU A 291 -21.26 -2.58 -13.75
CA GLU A 291 -21.73 -1.73 -12.64
C GLU A 291 -22.85 -2.40 -11.84
N SER A 292 -23.79 -3.05 -12.53
CA SER A 292 -24.87 -3.81 -11.89
C SER A 292 -24.34 -4.96 -11.05
N ARG A 293 -23.32 -5.69 -11.54
CA ARG A 293 -22.67 -6.75 -10.76
C ARG A 293 -21.98 -6.20 -9.52
N VAL A 294 -21.26 -5.09 -9.62
CA VAL A 294 -20.60 -4.44 -8.46
C VAL A 294 -21.63 -4.06 -7.41
N ILE A 295 -22.70 -3.35 -7.79
CA ILE A 295 -23.77 -2.95 -6.86
C ILE A 295 -24.43 -4.17 -6.21
N LYS A 296 -24.78 -5.19 -7.00
CA LYS A 296 -25.43 -6.41 -6.50
C LYS A 296 -24.54 -7.15 -5.49
N ASN A 297 -23.23 -7.22 -5.75
CA ASN A 297 -22.27 -7.88 -4.87
C ASN A 297 -22.07 -7.15 -3.54
N ILE A 298 -22.51 -5.90 -3.44
CA ILE A 298 -22.38 -5.07 -2.22
C ILE A 298 -23.67 -5.03 -1.45
N LYS A 299 -24.82 -4.95 -2.14
CA LYS A 299 -26.14 -4.89 -1.51
C LYS A 299 -26.65 -6.27 -1.06
N THR A 300 -25.77 -7.13 -0.53
CA THR A 300 -26.16 -8.42 0.06
C THR A 300 -26.86 -8.20 1.41
N PRO A 301 -27.71 -9.15 1.86
CA PRO A 301 -28.38 -9.03 3.17
C PRO A 301 -27.42 -8.82 4.34
N GLU A 302 -26.26 -9.48 4.32
CA GLU A 302 -25.25 -9.38 5.37
C GLU A 302 -24.69 -7.96 5.46
N ASN A 303 -24.36 -7.34 4.32
CA ASN A 303 -23.82 -5.99 4.26
C ASN A 303 -24.86 -4.95 4.70
N LYS A 304 -26.16 -5.16 4.41
CA LYS A 304 -27.23 -4.26 4.85
C LYS A 304 -27.32 -4.14 6.37
N VAL A 305 -27.03 -5.21 7.11
CA VAL A 305 -26.97 -5.18 8.57
C VAL A 305 -25.85 -4.25 9.05
N PHE A 306 -24.70 -4.26 8.38
CA PHE A 306 -23.58 -3.36 8.70
C PHE A 306 -23.86 -1.91 8.29
N ALA A 307 -24.53 -1.66 7.17
CA ALA A 307 -24.97 -0.33 6.77
C ALA A 307 -25.88 0.33 7.81
N PHE A 308 -26.81 -0.42 8.38
CA PHE A 308 -27.69 0.07 9.44
C PHE A 308 -26.91 0.59 10.67
N LEU A 309 -25.77 -0.04 10.99
CA LEU A 309 -24.92 0.35 12.12
C LEU A 309 -24.14 1.64 11.87
N GLY A 310 -24.03 2.07 10.62
CA GLY A 310 -23.36 3.31 10.25
C GLY A 310 -24.14 4.58 10.59
N GLY A 311 -25.47 4.48 10.61
CA GLY A 311 -26.36 5.61 10.85
C GLY A 311 -26.21 6.76 9.83
N GLU A 312 -26.77 7.92 10.17
CA GLU A 312 -26.76 9.12 9.33
C GLU A 312 -25.35 9.65 9.04
N ASN A 313 -24.42 9.48 9.99
CA ASN A 313 -23.04 9.96 9.84
C ASN A 313 -22.32 9.34 8.64
N ILE A 314 -22.48 8.04 8.44
CA ILE A 314 -21.81 7.37 7.32
C ILE A 314 -22.49 7.69 5.99
N GLN A 315 -23.80 7.94 6.00
CA GLN A 315 -24.49 8.50 4.84
C GLN A 315 -23.91 9.86 4.44
N HIS A 316 -23.71 10.76 5.42
CA HIS A 316 -23.07 12.05 5.19
C HIS A 316 -21.65 11.91 4.64
N LEU A 317 -20.85 10.97 5.17
CA LEU A 317 -19.50 10.73 4.63
C LEU A 317 -19.53 10.18 3.20
N ALA A 318 -20.45 9.25 2.88
CA ALA A 318 -20.64 8.74 1.53
C ALA A 318 -21.10 9.82 0.55
N ASN A 319 -22.02 10.69 0.98
CA ASN A 319 -22.44 11.86 0.22
C ASN A 319 -21.26 12.81 -0.03
N ALA A 320 -20.50 13.14 1.03
CA ALA A 320 -19.36 14.04 0.95
C ALA A 320 -18.32 13.54 -0.06
N PHE A 321 -18.00 12.25 0.01
CA PHE A 321 -17.10 11.59 -0.92
C PHE A 321 -17.66 11.60 -2.36
N PHE A 322 -18.93 11.23 -2.54
CA PHE A 322 -19.58 11.26 -3.86
C PHE A 322 -19.52 12.64 -4.49
N PHE A 323 -19.93 13.69 -3.77
CA PHE A 323 -19.92 15.06 -4.30
C PHE A 323 -18.52 15.59 -4.56
N PHE A 324 -17.52 15.18 -3.77
CA PHE A 324 -16.12 15.50 -4.04
C PHE A 324 -15.70 15.01 -5.43
N TYR A 325 -16.02 13.76 -5.77
CA TYR A 325 -15.71 13.16 -7.06
C TYR A 325 -16.60 13.64 -8.21
N GLU A 326 -17.79 14.17 -7.92
CA GLU A 326 -18.62 14.92 -8.89
C GLU A 326 -18.16 16.38 -9.04
N SER A 327 -17.11 16.81 -8.32
CA SER A 327 -16.63 18.21 -8.30
C SER A 327 -17.65 19.21 -7.77
N ASP A 328 -18.64 18.76 -7.00
CA ASP A 328 -19.54 19.62 -6.23
C ASP A 328 -18.95 19.85 -4.83
N TYR A 329 -17.88 20.64 -4.79
CA TYR A 329 -17.09 20.85 -3.57
C TYR A 329 -17.88 21.55 -2.46
N LYS A 330 -18.88 22.37 -2.79
CA LYS A 330 -19.75 23.03 -1.80
C LYS A 330 -20.65 22.02 -1.10
N LEU A 331 -21.28 21.13 -1.87
CA LEU A 331 -22.13 20.10 -1.29
C LEU A 331 -21.29 19.04 -0.56
N SER A 332 -20.10 18.72 -1.09
CA SER A 332 -19.13 17.86 -0.42
C SER A 332 -18.72 18.40 0.96
N GLU A 333 -18.35 19.67 1.07
CA GLU A 333 -18.03 20.31 2.35
C GLU A 333 -19.23 20.27 3.31
N LYS A 334 -20.42 20.60 2.83
CA LYS A 334 -21.64 20.58 3.65
C LYS A 334 -21.86 19.21 4.28
N GLU A 335 -21.79 18.15 3.48
CA GLU A 335 -21.99 16.78 3.94
C GLU A 335 -20.85 16.32 4.86
N LEU A 336 -19.60 16.69 4.54
CA LEU A 336 -18.44 16.36 5.38
C LEU A 336 -18.56 16.97 6.78
N MET A 337 -19.07 18.20 6.89
CA MET A 337 -19.29 18.88 8.19
C MET A 337 -20.43 18.25 9.01
N GLN A 338 -21.31 17.47 8.37
CA GLN A 338 -22.38 16.71 9.04
C GLN A 338 -21.92 15.31 9.46
N ALA A 339 -20.86 14.77 8.85
CA ALA A 339 -20.30 13.48 9.21
C ALA A 339 -19.55 13.55 10.55
N GLN A 340 -20.25 13.27 11.65
CA GLN A 340 -19.60 13.09 12.95
C GLN A 340 -19.00 11.67 13.04
N VAL A 341 -17.87 11.53 13.74
CA VAL A 341 -17.32 10.19 14.03
C VAL A 341 -18.29 9.48 14.95
N THR A 342 -18.91 8.40 14.47
CA THR A 342 -19.91 7.63 15.22
C THR A 342 -19.32 7.16 16.55
N ASP A 343 -20.05 7.37 17.65
CA ASP A 343 -19.63 6.86 18.96
C ASP A 343 -19.57 5.33 18.90
N VAL A 344 -18.35 4.80 18.93
CA VAL A 344 -18.04 3.36 18.88
C VAL A 344 -18.81 2.57 19.95
N LYS A 345 -19.26 3.22 21.03
CA LYS A 345 -20.10 2.59 22.07
C LYS A 345 -21.44 2.08 21.54
N GLN A 346 -21.96 2.68 20.46
CA GLN A 346 -23.22 2.26 19.83
C GLN A 346 -23.07 0.99 18.98
N VAL A 347 -21.84 0.56 18.68
CA VAL A 347 -21.57 -0.66 17.93
C VAL A 347 -21.70 -1.88 18.86
N PRO A 348 -22.51 -2.90 18.48
CA PRO A 348 -22.64 -4.14 19.24
C PRO A 348 -21.28 -4.77 19.58
N ALA A 349 -21.13 -5.23 20.83
CA ALA A 349 -19.86 -5.74 21.33
C ALA A 349 -19.28 -6.89 20.48
N THR A 350 -20.15 -7.71 19.87
CA THR A 350 -19.80 -8.86 19.02
C THR A 350 -19.05 -8.49 17.75
N ILE A 351 -19.19 -7.25 17.27
CA ILE A 351 -18.54 -6.77 16.04
C ILE A 351 -17.67 -5.54 16.27
N ARG A 352 -17.69 -4.97 17.50
CA ARG A 352 -16.96 -3.76 17.85
C ARG A 352 -15.47 -3.84 17.55
N ALA A 353 -14.81 -4.94 17.90
CA ALA A 353 -13.37 -5.10 17.64
C ALA A 353 -13.07 -5.02 16.13
N ARG A 354 -13.88 -5.67 15.29
CA ARG A 354 -13.74 -5.64 13.84
C ARG A 354 -14.03 -4.24 13.29
N TYR A 355 -15.11 -3.60 13.75
CA TYR A 355 -15.47 -2.23 13.36
C TYR A 355 -14.37 -1.22 13.71
N VAL A 356 -13.82 -1.30 14.92
CA VAL A 356 -12.74 -0.42 15.39
C VAL A 356 -11.44 -0.66 14.64
N ASN A 357 -11.09 -1.92 14.36
CA ASN A 357 -9.79 -2.23 13.76
C ASN A 357 -9.77 -2.04 12.24
N HIS A 358 -10.92 -2.08 11.55
CA HIS A 358 -10.96 -2.05 10.08
C HIS A 358 -11.84 -0.94 9.52
N THR A 359 -13.03 -0.73 10.08
CA THR A 359 -13.98 0.28 9.58
C THR A 359 -13.54 1.68 9.95
N VAL A 360 -13.20 1.94 11.21
CA VAL A 360 -12.82 3.29 11.67
C VAL A 360 -11.60 3.84 10.91
N PRO A 361 -10.48 3.11 10.77
CA PRO A 361 -9.33 3.61 10.00
C PRO A 361 -9.67 3.90 8.53
N PHE A 362 -10.52 3.08 7.91
CA PHE A 362 -11.00 3.30 6.55
C PHE A 362 -11.86 4.56 6.43
N LEU A 363 -12.80 4.78 7.35
CA LEU A 363 -13.65 5.98 7.37
C LEU A 363 -12.82 7.24 7.63
N GLU A 364 -11.84 7.18 8.55
CA GLU A 364 -10.92 8.29 8.78
C GLU A 364 -10.07 8.56 7.53
N THR A 365 -9.59 7.53 6.82
CA THR A 365 -8.86 7.72 5.56
C THR A 365 -9.73 8.40 4.50
N ILE A 366 -11.00 8.01 4.36
CA ILE A 366 -11.95 8.66 3.43
C ILE A 366 -12.15 10.13 3.82
N LYS A 367 -12.34 10.39 5.11
CA LYS A 367 -12.55 11.73 5.65
C LYS A 367 -11.32 12.61 5.44
N GLU A 368 -10.12 12.10 5.70
CA GLU A 368 -8.84 12.77 5.41
C GLU A 368 -8.67 13.07 3.92
N GLU A 369 -9.00 12.12 3.04
CA GLU A 369 -8.94 12.31 1.58
C GLU A 369 -9.87 13.43 1.12
N VAL A 370 -11.14 13.41 1.55
CA VAL A 370 -12.12 14.45 1.18
C VAL A 370 -11.71 15.81 1.77
N ALA A 371 -11.28 15.84 3.04
CA ALA A 371 -10.84 17.06 3.71
C ALA A 371 -9.59 17.65 3.03
N GLY A 372 -8.57 16.84 2.74
CA GLY A 372 -7.36 17.25 2.05
C GLY A 372 -7.64 17.71 0.62
N GLY A 373 -8.52 17.03 -0.10
CA GLY A 373 -8.97 17.43 -1.43
C GLY A 373 -9.71 18.77 -1.44
N LEU A 374 -10.65 18.99 -0.51
CA LEU A 374 -11.34 20.27 -0.34
C LEU A 374 -10.37 21.38 0.04
N LEU A 375 -9.40 21.09 0.91
CA LEU A 375 -8.37 22.04 1.30
C LEU A 375 -7.51 22.47 0.10
N ALA A 376 -7.09 21.52 -0.74
CA ALA A 376 -6.36 21.81 -1.96
C ALA A 376 -7.19 22.68 -2.92
N TYR A 377 -8.47 22.35 -3.12
CA TYR A 377 -9.38 23.13 -3.96
C TYR A 377 -9.54 24.57 -3.47
N TYR A 378 -9.84 24.78 -2.18
CA TYR A 378 -10.00 26.13 -1.64
C TYR A 378 -8.68 26.91 -1.63
N SER A 379 -7.54 26.23 -1.48
CA SER A 379 -6.23 26.88 -1.59
C SER A 379 -5.94 27.36 -3.02
N ASP A 380 -6.30 26.58 -4.04
CA ASP A 380 -6.18 26.99 -5.45
C ASP A 380 -7.10 28.17 -5.78
N LEU A 381 -8.36 28.13 -5.35
CA LEU A 381 -9.28 29.26 -5.53
C LEU A 381 -8.76 30.54 -4.85
N GLU A 382 -8.21 30.42 -3.64
CA GLU A 382 -7.65 31.57 -2.92
C GLU A 382 -6.42 32.12 -3.64
N PHE A 383 -5.54 31.24 -4.12
CA PHE A 383 -4.39 31.64 -4.93
C PHE A 383 -4.84 32.37 -6.20
N GLN A 384 -5.82 31.84 -6.93
CA GLN A 384 -6.38 32.49 -8.12
C GLN A 384 -6.98 33.86 -7.79
N ALA A 385 -7.73 33.98 -6.70
CA ALA A 385 -8.27 35.26 -6.24
C ALA A 385 -7.15 36.28 -5.97
N VAL A 386 -6.04 35.85 -5.36
CA VAL A 386 -4.89 36.72 -5.10
C VAL A 386 -4.19 37.15 -6.40
N VAL A 387 -3.97 36.21 -7.33
CA VAL A 387 -3.41 36.51 -8.67
C VAL A 387 -4.27 37.57 -9.38
N GLN A 388 -5.58 37.42 -9.31
CA GLN A 388 -6.56 38.31 -9.95
C GLN A 388 -6.82 39.61 -9.17
N ASN A 389 -6.23 39.78 -7.97
CA ASN A 389 -6.51 40.88 -7.05
C ASN A 389 -8.00 41.00 -6.66
N ASP A 390 -8.70 39.86 -6.54
CA ASP A 390 -10.09 39.79 -6.11
C ASP A 390 -10.18 39.55 -4.59
N ALA A 391 -10.12 40.65 -3.84
CA ALA A 391 -10.21 40.61 -2.37
C ALA A 391 -11.55 40.06 -1.87
N GLN A 392 -12.63 40.21 -2.64
CA GLN A 392 -13.95 39.73 -2.23
C GLN A 392 -14.03 38.21 -2.36
N ALA A 393 -13.52 37.64 -3.47
CA ALA A 393 -13.38 36.20 -3.62
C ALA A 393 -12.50 35.62 -2.51
N GLN A 394 -11.32 36.21 -2.27
CA GLN A 394 -10.42 35.77 -1.20
C GLN A 394 -11.11 35.75 0.17
N LYS A 395 -11.81 36.83 0.53
CA LYS A 395 -12.56 36.95 1.79
C LYS A 395 -13.69 35.92 1.90
N SER A 396 -14.29 35.51 0.77
CA SER A 396 -15.33 34.49 0.75
C SER A 396 -14.79 33.06 0.88
N ILE A 397 -13.59 32.78 0.35
CA ILE A 397 -12.96 31.46 0.32
C ILE A 397 -12.31 31.11 1.66
N TYR A 398 -11.62 32.09 2.27
CA TYR A 398 -10.83 31.89 3.48
C TYR A 398 -11.59 31.19 4.64
N PRO A 399 -12.86 31.55 4.96
CA PRO A 399 -13.62 30.90 6.02
C PRO A 399 -13.89 29.40 5.78
N HIS A 400 -14.04 28.97 4.52
CA HIS A 400 -14.25 27.55 4.18
C HIS A 400 -12.98 26.74 4.45
N ARG A 401 -11.83 27.25 3.98
CA ARG A 401 -10.51 26.67 4.23
C ARG A 401 -10.24 26.52 5.73
N GLN A 402 -10.48 27.59 6.50
CA GLN A 402 -10.31 27.64 7.95
C GLN A 402 -11.20 26.62 8.68
N ARG A 403 -12.44 26.45 8.23
CA ARG A 403 -13.37 25.49 8.82
C ARG A 403 -12.90 24.05 8.64
N ILE A 404 -12.40 23.70 7.44
CA ILE A 404 -11.85 22.38 7.15
C ILE A 404 -10.62 22.11 8.04
N ILE A 405 -9.67 23.04 8.11
CA ILE A 405 -8.46 22.88 8.94
C ILE A 405 -8.84 22.63 10.40
N ARG A 406 -9.70 23.47 10.98
CA ARG A 406 -10.08 23.34 12.40
C ARG A 406 -10.83 22.04 12.71
N ALA A 407 -11.63 21.54 11.77
CA ALA A 407 -12.45 20.36 11.98
C ALA A 407 -11.66 19.05 11.78
N PHE A 408 -10.71 19.02 10.84
CA PHE A 408 -10.08 17.78 10.38
C PHE A 408 -8.57 17.71 10.62
N PHE A 409 -7.92 18.86 10.81
CA PHE A 409 -6.48 18.96 11.06
C PHE A 409 -6.22 19.90 12.26
N PRO A 410 -6.80 19.62 13.44
CA PRO A 410 -6.72 20.51 14.59
C PRO A 410 -5.28 20.76 15.10
N GLU A 411 -4.36 19.85 14.77
CA GLU A 411 -2.93 19.98 15.03
C GLU A 411 -2.24 20.97 14.08
N TRP A 412 -2.84 21.25 12.92
CA TRP A 412 -2.37 22.31 12.04
C TRP A 412 -2.87 23.62 12.61
N ASN A 413 -1.95 24.50 13.05
CA ASN A 413 -2.40 25.83 13.40
C ASN A 413 -2.95 26.49 12.12
N PRO A 414 -4.23 26.90 12.12
CA PRO A 414 -4.89 27.42 10.92
C PRO A 414 -4.20 28.65 10.32
N ASN A 415 -3.36 29.33 11.10
CA ASN A 415 -2.56 30.47 10.68
C ASN A 415 -1.23 30.06 10.01
N TYR A 416 -0.82 28.77 10.09
CA TYR A 416 0.35 28.23 9.37
C TYR A 416 0.08 27.90 7.91
N PHE A 417 -1.18 27.86 7.46
CA PHE A 417 -1.46 27.82 6.01
C PHE A 417 -1.31 29.24 5.47
N PRO A 418 -0.19 29.53 4.80
CA PRO A 418 0.21 30.89 4.58
C PRO A 418 -0.82 31.62 3.74
N PRO A 419 -1.42 32.74 4.20
CA PRO A 419 -2.24 33.54 3.32
C PRO A 419 -1.36 34.03 2.17
N PHE A 420 -1.89 33.92 0.96
CA PHE A 420 -1.29 34.56 -0.20
C PHE A 420 -1.60 36.05 -0.14
N LYS A 421 -0.59 36.89 -0.36
CA LYS A 421 -0.77 38.33 -0.55
C LYS A 421 -0.15 38.72 -1.87
N ARG A 422 -0.81 39.61 -2.62
CA ARG A 422 -0.18 40.23 -3.78
C ARG A 422 0.58 41.47 -3.32
N ALA A 423 1.87 41.53 -3.59
CA ALA A 423 2.70 42.70 -3.36
C ALA A 423 2.40 43.80 -4.39
N GLU A 424 2.81 45.04 -4.09
CA GLU A 424 2.66 46.18 -5.01
C GLU A 424 3.40 45.98 -6.35
N ASP A 425 4.53 45.27 -6.33
CA ASP A 425 5.30 44.89 -7.53
C ASP A 425 4.65 43.77 -8.35
N GLY A 426 3.47 43.31 -7.92
CA GLY A 426 2.70 42.27 -8.56
C GLY A 426 3.10 40.85 -8.18
N THR A 427 4.16 40.63 -7.39
CA THR A 427 4.55 39.28 -6.91
C THR A 427 3.56 38.71 -5.89
N ILE A 428 3.54 37.39 -5.75
CA ILE A 428 2.76 36.68 -4.74
C ILE A 428 3.67 36.39 -3.56
N ILE A 429 3.29 36.88 -2.38
CA ILE A 429 3.94 36.63 -1.12
C ILE A 429 3.19 35.51 -0.41
N VAL A 430 3.92 34.47 -0.06
CA VAL A 430 3.49 33.40 0.84
C VAL A 430 3.88 33.82 2.27
N MET A 431 2.89 34.04 3.13
CA MET A 431 3.09 34.57 4.49
C MET A 431 3.07 33.46 5.56
N VAL A 432 4.13 33.21 6.32
CA VAL A 432 4.10 32.26 7.47
C VAL A 432 4.23 33.06 8.77
N ASP A 433 3.27 32.93 9.69
CA ASP A 433 3.22 33.70 10.95
C ASP A 433 3.36 35.22 10.75
N ASP A 434 2.60 35.78 9.81
CA ASP A 434 2.66 37.20 9.42
C ASP A 434 4.02 37.68 8.89
N LYS A 435 4.94 36.77 8.60
CA LYS A 435 6.24 37.06 7.96
C LYS A 435 6.23 36.58 6.51
N GLU A 436 6.85 37.36 5.63
CA GLU A 436 7.13 36.93 4.26
C GLU A 436 8.05 35.70 4.31
N ALA A 437 7.54 34.55 3.85
CA ALA A 437 8.29 33.30 3.80
C ALA A 437 8.91 33.09 2.42
N ILE A 438 8.11 33.29 1.37
CA ILE A 438 8.53 33.11 -0.03
C ILE A 438 7.86 34.18 -0.88
N ARG A 439 8.60 34.75 -1.82
CA ARG A 439 8.08 35.63 -2.89
C ARG A 439 8.18 34.91 -4.22
N VAL A 440 7.07 34.78 -4.93
CA VAL A 440 6.98 34.13 -6.24
C VAL A 440 6.47 35.14 -7.28
N PRO A 441 7.04 35.16 -8.50
CA PRO A 441 6.48 35.96 -9.59
C PRO A 441 5.01 35.59 -9.82
N ALA A 442 4.14 36.58 -10.12
CA ALA A 442 2.75 36.29 -10.48
C ALA A 442 2.57 35.82 -11.94
N SER A 443 3.66 35.72 -12.70
CA SER A 443 3.67 35.07 -14.01
C SER A 443 3.65 33.55 -13.84
N PRO A 444 2.92 32.79 -14.68
CA PRO A 444 2.87 31.33 -14.65
C PRO A 444 4.24 30.65 -14.67
#